data_AF-A0A926HYL9-F1
#
_entry.id   AF-A0A926HYL9-F1
#
_cell.length_a   1.000
_cell.length_b   1.000
_cell.length_c   1.000
_cell.angle_alpha   90.00
_cell.angle_beta   90.00
_cell.angle_gamma   90.00
#
_symmetry.space_group_name_H-M   'P 1'
#
loop_
_entity.id
_entity.type
_entity.pdbx_description
1 polymer ?
#
loop_
_entity_poly.entity_id
_entity_poly.type
_entity_poly.pdbx_seq_one_letter_code
_entity_poly.pdbx_strand_id
1 'polypeptide(L)'
;MKHEKTVQTGAPVFTEEMKHTHTILIPDMLPLHFSFIEQILRQDGYKTHILKNEGPAVVEAGLKYVHNDMCYPAIIVIGQMMQALESGDFDPEKTALMITQTGGGCRASNYIHLLRKALDKAGFHKVPVISLNVSGLSPSPGFKITVPFLLKAMTAVIVGDFLMMIKNQCEPYEVHSGDTEKVIQKWQAFFLKKWETGSLTTFGYLKKYFPQILDDFAAVEKREERRPRVGIVGEIYVKYSPIGNNHLEDFLVSEGAEVVVPGLLDFCLYCVYNGVVDQKLYGGKAVKAKISKIAYHYLTKRQNSMYKIVKDHGVFRAPLGFSEKKDITEQYIGQGVKMGEGWLLTSEMAELVTEGVKNIVCTQPFGCLPNHIVAKGMQNKIKAIHPDANIVAVDYDPGASQVNQQNRIKLMLANAKMDDVEQTEEKEITVPATGGISAEM
;
A
#
# COMPACT_ATOMS: atom_id res chain seq x y z
N MET A 1 11.76 42.73 -5.74
CA MET A 1 12.98 41.90 -5.60
C MET A 1 12.58 40.44 -5.83
N LYS A 2 12.95 39.88 -6.98
CA LYS A 2 12.78 38.46 -7.28
C LYS A 2 13.76 37.68 -6.41
N HIS A 3 13.26 36.83 -5.51
CA HIS A 3 14.10 35.83 -4.87
C HIS A 3 14.37 34.71 -5.87
N GLU A 4 15.34 34.92 -6.77
CA GLU A 4 16.13 33.82 -7.31
C GLU A 4 17.04 33.33 -6.17
N LYS A 5 16.57 32.34 -5.43
CA LYS A 5 17.44 31.45 -4.67
C LYS A 5 17.60 30.17 -5.47
N THR A 6 18.48 30.23 -6.45
CA THR A 6 19.06 29.06 -7.10
C THR A 6 19.94 28.37 -6.06
N VAL A 7 19.38 27.40 -5.33
CA VAL A 7 20.24 26.39 -4.70
C VAL A 7 20.64 25.43 -5.83
N GLN A 8 21.68 25.81 -6.58
CA GLN A 8 22.46 24.82 -7.31
C GLN A 8 23.18 23.97 -6.26
N THR A 9 22.58 22.84 -5.88
CA THR A 9 23.36 21.76 -5.29
C THR A 9 23.99 21.00 -6.44
N GLY A 10 25.32 20.84 -6.43
CA GLY A 10 26.09 20.07 -7.42
C GLY A 10 25.82 18.56 -7.40
N ALA A 11 24.59 18.14 -7.10
CA ALA A 11 24.19 16.75 -7.08
C ALA A 11 23.98 16.24 -8.51
N PRO A 12 24.42 15.01 -8.82
CA PRO A 12 24.23 14.42 -10.15
C PRO A 12 22.74 14.31 -10.49
N VAL A 13 22.41 14.64 -11.73
CA VAL A 13 21.05 14.53 -12.28
C VAL A 13 20.99 13.43 -13.33
N PHE A 14 19.91 12.69 -13.37
CA PHE A 14 19.72 11.63 -14.35
C PHE A 14 19.48 12.24 -15.75
N THR A 15 20.41 12.05 -16.67
CA THR A 15 20.38 12.64 -18.02
C THR A 15 19.71 11.72 -19.04
N GLU A 16 19.39 12.23 -20.23
CA GLU A 16 18.80 11.44 -21.32
C GLU A 16 19.73 10.31 -21.78
N GLU A 17 21.06 10.51 -21.74
CA GLU A 17 22.04 9.46 -22.06
C GLU A 17 22.03 8.34 -21.01
N MET A 18 21.88 8.71 -19.74
CA MET A 18 21.82 7.75 -18.62
C MET A 18 20.65 6.78 -18.76
N LYS A 19 19.58 7.14 -19.48
CA LYS A 19 18.48 6.21 -19.82
C LYS A 19 18.97 4.93 -20.48
N HIS A 20 20.01 5.02 -21.31
CA HIS A 20 20.55 3.88 -22.06
C HIS A 20 21.68 3.17 -21.33
N THR A 21 22.41 3.86 -20.45
CA THR A 21 23.63 3.34 -19.82
C THR A 21 23.42 2.88 -18.39
N HIS A 22 22.51 3.50 -17.64
CA HIS A 22 22.35 3.27 -16.20
C HIS A 22 21.20 2.31 -15.87
N THR A 23 21.39 1.49 -14.85
CA THR A 23 20.33 0.72 -14.19
C THR A 23 19.74 1.55 -13.04
N ILE A 24 18.43 1.69 -12.99
CA ILE A 24 17.70 2.41 -11.94
C ILE A 24 17.26 1.41 -10.86
N LEU A 25 17.79 1.58 -9.64
CA LEU A 25 17.39 0.79 -8.48
C LEU A 25 16.19 1.44 -7.80
N ILE A 26 15.18 0.63 -7.48
CA ILE A 26 13.93 1.06 -6.86
C ILE A 26 13.73 0.24 -5.57
N PRO A 27 13.54 0.88 -4.40
CA PRO A 27 13.22 0.17 -3.16
C PRO A 27 11.85 -0.53 -3.29
N ASP A 28 11.70 -1.70 -2.69
CA ASP A 28 10.42 -2.42 -2.73
C ASP A 28 9.46 -1.99 -1.61
N MET A 29 8.17 -2.13 -1.89
CA MET A 29 7.08 -1.83 -0.96
C MET A 29 5.87 -2.72 -1.22
N LEU A 30 5.53 -2.96 -2.49
CA LEU A 30 4.41 -3.80 -2.91
C LEU A 30 4.90 -4.72 -4.03
N PRO A 31 5.36 -5.94 -3.73
CA PRO A 31 6.07 -6.80 -4.69
C PRO A 31 5.30 -7.03 -6.00
N LEU A 32 3.99 -7.30 -5.91
CA LEU A 32 3.13 -7.49 -7.09
C LEU A 32 3.03 -6.20 -7.91
N HIS A 33 2.60 -5.09 -7.31
CA HIS A 33 2.43 -3.81 -8.00
C HIS A 33 3.74 -3.33 -8.62
N PHE A 34 4.83 -3.44 -7.89
CA PHE A 34 6.13 -2.93 -8.30
C PHE A 34 6.74 -3.79 -9.41
N SER A 35 6.47 -5.10 -9.45
CA SER A 35 6.85 -5.94 -10.59
C SER A 35 6.18 -5.48 -11.89
N PHE A 36 4.90 -5.10 -11.85
CA PHE A 36 4.20 -4.59 -13.02
C PHE A 36 4.70 -3.18 -13.42
N ILE A 37 4.93 -2.31 -12.44
CA ILE A 37 5.46 -0.95 -12.68
C ILE A 37 6.89 -1.03 -13.25
N GLU A 38 7.72 -1.93 -12.76
CA GLU A 38 9.06 -2.20 -13.29
C GLU A 38 8.98 -2.58 -14.77
N GLN A 39 8.08 -3.49 -15.14
CA GLN A 39 7.89 -3.89 -16.53
C GLN A 39 7.40 -2.74 -17.41
N ILE A 40 6.53 -1.87 -16.90
CA ILE A 40 6.07 -0.66 -17.61
C ILE A 40 7.25 0.30 -17.85
N LEU A 41 8.11 0.50 -16.84
CA LEU A 41 9.31 1.33 -16.99
C LEU A 41 10.28 0.74 -18.02
N ARG A 42 10.47 -0.59 -18.03
CA ARG A 42 11.27 -1.28 -19.05
C ARG A 42 10.73 -1.07 -20.44
N GLN A 43 9.42 -1.16 -20.63
CA GLN A 43 8.77 -0.88 -21.91
C GLN A 43 8.98 0.56 -22.38
N ASP A 44 9.02 1.53 -21.45
CA ASP A 44 9.29 2.93 -21.77
C ASP A 44 10.82 3.21 -21.97
N GLY A 45 11.64 2.15 -21.94
CA GLY A 45 13.06 2.14 -22.30
C GLY A 45 14.02 2.40 -21.14
N TYR A 46 13.57 2.26 -19.89
CA TYR A 46 14.43 2.38 -18.72
C TYR A 46 14.95 1.01 -18.28
N LYS A 47 16.23 0.92 -17.92
CA LYS A 47 16.75 -0.27 -17.22
C LYS A 47 16.43 -0.12 -15.74
N THR A 48 15.62 -1.02 -15.20
CA THR A 48 15.14 -0.95 -13.81
C THR A 48 15.36 -2.26 -13.09
N HIS A 49 15.59 -2.16 -11.78
CA HIS A 49 15.71 -3.28 -10.87
C HIS A 49 15.01 -2.95 -9.54
N ILE A 50 13.95 -3.70 -9.20
CA ILE A 50 13.34 -3.63 -7.86
C ILE A 50 14.24 -4.36 -6.87
N LEU A 51 14.67 -3.64 -5.83
CA LEU A 51 15.51 -4.15 -4.76
C LEU A 51 14.75 -5.16 -3.89
N LYS A 52 15.35 -6.33 -3.67
CA LYS A 52 14.77 -7.42 -2.85
C LYS A 52 15.60 -7.74 -1.60
N ASN A 53 16.64 -6.96 -1.34
CA ASN A 53 17.46 -7.10 -0.16
C ASN A 53 16.67 -6.75 1.11
N GLU A 54 16.88 -7.56 2.14
CA GLU A 54 16.13 -7.52 3.40
C GLU A 54 17.02 -7.82 4.61
N GLY A 55 16.40 -7.81 5.79
CA GLY A 55 17.05 -8.18 7.05
C GLY A 55 17.83 -7.06 7.74
N PRO A 56 18.50 -7.37 8.86
CA PRO A 56 19.14 -6.37 9.73
C PRO A 56 20.18 -5.50 9.02
N ALA A 57 20.89 -6.06 8.04
CA ALA A 57 21.93 -5.34 7.30
C ALA A 57 21.37 -4.14 6.49
N VAL A 58 20.11 -4.20 6.05
CA VAL A 58 19.42 -3.04 5.44
C VAL A 58 19.26 -1.93 6.48
N VAL A 59 18.80 -2.28 7.68
CA VAL A 59 18.55 -1.33 8.77
C VAL A 59 19.86 -0.68 9.20
N GLU A 60 20.93 -1.47 9.35
CA GLU A 60 22.27 -1.02 9.70
C GLU A 60 22.84 -0.06 8.65
N ALA A 61 22.71 -0.39 7.35
CA ALA A 61 23.12 0.49 6.26
C ALA A 61 22.34 1.82 6.30
N GLY A 62 21.05 1.78 6.62
CA GLY A 62 20.23 2.97 6.83
C GLY A 62 20.75 3.83 7.98
N LEU A 63 20.95 3.23 9.16
CA LEU A 63 21.41 3.91 10.38
C LEU A 63 22.84 4.48 10.27
N LYS A 64 23.69 3.88 9.43
CA LYS A 64 25.04 4.38 9.15
C LYS A 64 25.03 5.77 8.51
N TYR A 65 24.04 6.08 7.67
CA TYR A 65 24.01 7.31 6.88
C TYR A 65 22.85 8.27 7.21
N VAL A 66 21.77 7.73 7.75
CA VAL A 66 20.56 8.45 8.17
C VAL A 66 20.52 8.50 9.69
N HIS A 67 20.24 9.67 10.26
CA HIS A 67 20.14 9.76 11.72
C HIS A 67 18.94 8.96 12.25
N ASN A 68 19.10 8.36 13.42
CA ASN A 68 18.08 7.54 14.09
C ASN A 68 16.78 8.30 14.39
N ASP A 69 16.82 9.62 14.59
CA ASP A 69 15.62 10.44 14.78
C ASP A 69 14.77 10.66 13.50
N MET A 70 15.10 9.99 12.39
CA MET A 70 14.32 10.04 11.14
C MET A 70 13.09 9.14 11.20
N CYS A 71 12.19 9.33 10.22
CA CYS A 71 11.06 8.42 10.03
C CYS A 71 11.59 7.02 9.67
N TYR A 72 11.09 5.96 10.32
CA TYR A 72 11.58 4.59 10.10
C TYR A 72 11.59 4.15 8.61
N PRO A 73 10.56 4.42 7.79
CA PRO A 73 10.61 4.19 6.34
C PRO A 73 11.79 4.86 5.62
N ALA A 74 12.24 6.03 6.07
CA ALA A 74 13.40 6.69 5.48
C ALA A 74 14.66 5.84 5.69
N ILE A 75 14.82 5.27 6.89
CA ILE A 75 15.96 4.42 7.27
C ILE A 75 15.96 3.16 6.42
N ILE A 76 14.81 2.48 6.28
CA ILE A 76 14.69 1.25 5.49
C ILE A 76 14.91 1.52 4.00
N VAL A 77 14.19 2.48 3.42
CA VAL A 77 14.27 2.78 1.98
C VAL A 77 15.68 3.21 1.57
N ILE A 78 16.30 4.11 2.35
CA ILE A 78 17.68 4.54 2.08
C ILE A 78 18.64 3.38 2.34
N GLY A 79 18.45 2.63 3.42
CA GLY A 79 19.24 1.44 3.74
C GLY A 79 19.26 0.41 2.62
N GLN A 80 18.11 0.12 1.99
CA GLN A 80 18.03 -0.84 0.89
C GLN A 80 18.91 -0.41 -0.28
N MET A 81 18.82 0.87 -0.66
CA MET A 81 19.61 1.43 -1.76
C MET A 81 21.10 1.52 -1.42
N MET A 82 21.45 1.94 -0.21
CA MET A 82 22.85 2.05 0.22
C MET A 82 23.50 0.66 0.30
N GLN A 83 22.82 -0.33 0.86
CA GLN A 83 23.32 -1.70 0.92
C GLN A 83 23.54 -2.29 -0.48
N ALA A 84 22.63 -2.03 -1.42
CA ALA A 84 22.78 -2.48 -2.80
C ALA A 84 24.00 -1.85 -3.49
N LEU A 85 24.27 -0.57 -3.26
CA LEU A 85 25.47 0.09 -3.79
C LEU A 85 26.76 -0.42 -3.11
N GLU A 86 26.71 -0.72 -1.82
CA GLU A 86 27.84 -1.23 -1.05
C GLU A 86 28.14 -2.72 -1.31
N SER A 87 27.19 -3.49 -1.87
CA SER A 87 27.40 -4.93 -2.15
C SER A 87 28.42 -5.19 -3.25
N GLY A 88 28.64 -4.23 -4.14
CA GLY A 88 29.49 -4.37 -5.33
C GLY A 88 28.79 -5.02 -6.53
N ASP A 89 27.52 -5.42 -6.41
CA ASP A 89 26.75 -6.02 -7.51
C ASP A 89 26.35 -4.99 -8.57
N PHE A 90 26.32 -3.71 -8.18
CA PHE A 90 25.94 -2.60 -9.04
C PHE A 90 27.10 -1.61 -9.19
N ASP A 91 27.51 -1.34 -10.43
CA ASP A 91 28.51 -0.33 -10.76
C ASP A 91 27.94 1.08 -10.50
N PRO A 92 28.47 1.84 -9.52
CA PRO A 92 27.95 3.17 -9.19
C PRO A 92 28.02 4.17 -10.35
N GLU A 93 28.94 4.01 -11.30
CA GLU A 93 29.05 4.88 -12.49
C GLU A 93 27.98 4.57 -13.56
N LYS A 94 27.26 3.44 -13.40
CA LYS A 94 26.16 3.00 -14.26
C LYS A 94 24.90 2.70 -13.47
N THR A 95 24.76 3.31 -12.30
CA THR A 95 23.62 3.08 -11.42
C THR A 95 22.97 4.40 -11.07
N ALA A 96 21.64 4.43 -11.14
CA ALA A 96 20.81 5.51 -10.67
C ALA A 96 19.89 4.97 -9.57
N LEU A 97 19.46 5.83 -8.66
CA LEU A 97 18.46 5.49 -7.65
C LEU A 97 17.15 6.20 -7.95
N MET A 98 16.02 5.57 -7.64
CA MET A 98 14.71 6.19 -7.74
C MET A 98 13.97 6.10 -6.41
N ILE A 99 13.39 7.21 -5.99
CA ILE A 99 12.59 7.31 -4.78
C ILE A 99 11.34 8.15 -5.04
N THR A 100 10.24 7.82 -4.37
CA THR A 100 9.03 8.64 -4.41
C THR A 100 9.23 9.97 -3.69
N GLN A 101 8.62 11.03 -4.19
CA GLN A 101 8.59 12.33 -3.51
C GLN A 101 7.16 12.86 -3.50
N THR A 102 6.48 12.75 -2.36
CA THR A 102 5.06 13.09 -2.26
C THR A 102 4.79 14.58 -2.45
N GLY A 103 5.71 15.45 -2.04
CA GLY A 103 5.51 16.90 -2.04
C GLY A 103 4.47 17.38 -1.04
N GLY A 104 4.06 16.50 -0.11
CA GLY A 104 3.15 16.81 0.99
C GLY A 104 3.89 17.31 2.24
N GLY A 105 3.14 17.49 3.34
CA GLY A 105 3.67 17.99 4.60
C GLY A 105 4.35 16.96 5.51
N CYS A 106 4.53 15.72 5.07
CA CYS A 106 5.25 14.69 5.84
C CYS A 106 6.73 14.61 5.45
N ARG A 107 7.52 13.84 6.22
CA ARG A 107 8.97 13.68 6.02
C ARG A 107 9.34 13.02 4.68
N ALA A 108 8.44 12.26 4.06
CA ALA A 108 8.66 11.59 2.76
C ALA A 108 9.10 12.57 1.66
N SER A 109 8.60 13.81 1.67
CA SER A 109 9.01 14.87 0.74
C SER A 109 10.52 15.17 0.78
N ASN A 110 11.20 14.84 1.88
CA ASN A 110 12.60 15.12 2.13
C ASN A 110 13.52 13.90 2.00
N TYR A 111 12.99 12.68 1.79
CA TYR A 111 13.82 11.48 1.72
C TYR A 111 14.88 11.55 0.62
N ILE A 112 14.55 12.16 -0.52
CA ILE A 112 15.52 12.38 -1.61
C ILE A 112 16.73 13.20 -1.18
N HIS A 113 16.56 14.21 -0.33
CA HIS A 113 17.67 15.04 0.16
C HIS A 113 18.52 14.28 1.17
N LEU A 114 17.90 13.45 2.00
CA LEU A 114 18.61 12.56 2.92
C LEU A 114 19.41 11.50 2.16
N LEU A 115 18.84 10.92 1.11
CA LEU A 115 19.51 9.95 0.25
C LEU A 115 20.71 10.58 -0.44
N ARG A 116 20.58 11.77 -1.03
CA ARG A 116 21.72 12.49 -1.62
C ARG A 116 22.83 12.73 -0.60
N LYS A 117 22.48 13.17 0.61
CA LYS A 117 23.44 13.34 1.72
C LYS A 117 24.10 12.01 2.12
N ALA A 118 23.35 10.90 2.11
CA ALA A 118 23.88 9.57 2.41
C ALA A 118 24.88 9.12 1.34
N LEU A 119 24.55 9.30 0.06
CA LEU A 119 25.44 9.02 -1.07
C LEU A 119 26.73 9.83 -0.98
N ASP A 120 26.63 11.12 -0.68
CA ASP A 120 27.81 11.99 -0.51
C ASP A 120 28.72 11.50 0.62
N LYS A 121 28.15 11.09 1.75
CA LYS A 121 28.94 10.55 2.87
C LYS A 121 29.59 9.21 2.56
N ALA A 122 28.98 8.40 1.70
CA ALA A 122 29.47 7.09 1.31
C ALA A 122 30.47 7.13 0.13
N GLY A 123 30.71 8.31 -0.46
CA GLY A 123 31.58 8.47 -1.62
C GLY A 123 30.90 8.20 -2.98
N PHE A 124 29.59 7.96 -3.01
CA PHE A 124 28.80 7.72 -4.23
C PHE A 124 28.32 9.02 -4.90
N HIS A 125 29.21 10.02 -5.01
CA HIS A 125 28.89 11.38 -5.44
C HIS A 125 28.31 11.52 -6.85
N LYS A 126 28.49 10.50 -7.69
CA LYS A 126 28.04 10.51 -9.10
C LYS A 126 26.72 9.80 -9.33
N VAL A 127 26.22 9.04 -8.36
CA VAL A 127 24.97 8.28 -8.49
C VAL A 127 23.79 9.27 -8.53
N PRO A 128 23.09 9.43 -9.67
CA PRO A 128 21.96 10.33 -9.74
C PRO A 128 20.75 9.75 -9.00
N VAL A 129 19.96 10.64 -8.40
CA VAL A 129 18.71 10.28 -7.70
C VAL A 129 17.50 10.88 -8.41
N ILE A 130 16.66 10.00 -8.95
CA ILE A 130 15.41 10.29 -9.65
C ILE A 130 14.28 10.44 -8.63
N SER A 131 13.52 11.52 -8.76
CA SER A 131 12.32 11.76 -7.97
C SER A 131 11.07 11.32 -8.74
N LEU A 132 10.38 10.30 -8.25
CA LEU A 132 9.09 9.88 -8.78
C LEU A 132 7.97 10.73 -8.17
N ASN A 133 7.52 11.76 -8.90
CA ASN A 133 6.43 12.65 -8.48
C ASN A 133 5.73 13.33 -9.67
N VAL A 134 4.45 13.65 -9.52
CA VAL A 134 3.65 14.34 -10.56
C VAL A 134 3.64 15.87 -10.40
N SER A 135 4.38 16.40 -9.43
CA SER A 135 4.41 17.83 -9.06
C SER A 135 5.58 18.60 -9.71
N GLY A 136 6.45 17.92 -10.46
CA GLY A 136 7.63 18.52 -11.10
C GLY A 136 8.78 18.83 -10.13
N LEU A 137 8.80 18.21 -8.96
CA LEU A 137 9.86 18.37 -7.97
C LEU A 137 11.13 17.63 -8.41
N SER A 138 12.30 18.18 -8.11
CA SER A 138 13.61 17.56 -8.36
C SER A 138 13.74 17.00 -9.79
N PRO A 139 13.65 17.85 -10.83
CA PRO A 139 13.55 17.41 -12.22
C PRO A 139 14.78 16.59 -12.62
N SER A 140 14.53 15.53 -13.39
CA SER A 140 15.55 14.64 -13.94
C SER A 140 15.36 14.58 -15.46
N PRO A 141 16.22 15.20 -16.27
CA PRO A 141 16.02 15.32 -17.71
C PRO A 141 15.72 13.98 -18.40
N GLY A 142 16.46 12.92 -18.05
CA GLY A 142 16.30 11.60 -18.63
C GLY A 142 15.08 10.83 -18.17
N PHE A 143 14.31 11.32 -17.19
CA PHE A 143 13.13 10.64 -16.66
C PHE A 143 11.86 11.45 -16.93
N LYS A 144 10.96 10.90 -17.74
CA LYS A 144 9.72 11.56 -18.16
C LYS A 144 8.49 10.78 -17.72
N ILE A 145 7.63 11.43 -16.96
CA ILE A 145 6.30 10.94 -16.62
C ILE A 145 5.32 11.46 -17.67
N THR A 146 4.82 10.54 -18.50
CA THR A 146 3.86 10.87 -19.55
C THR A 146 2.44 10.44 -19.14
N VAL A 147 1.41 10.98 -19.78
CA VAL A 147 0.02 10.54 -19.54
C VAL A 147 -0.17 9.04 -19.84
N PRO A 148 0.33 8.49 -20.97
CA PRO A 148 0.28 7.05 -21.20
C PRO A 148 0.95 6.22 -20.09
N PHE A 149 2.12 6.64 -19.60
CA PHE A 149 2.78 5.99 -18.47
C PHE A 149 1.89 5.98 -17.23
N LEU A 150 1.31 7.12 -16.85
CA LEU A 150 0.41 7.23 -15.70
C LEU A 150 -0.81 6.31 -15.83
N LEU A 151 -1.41 6.22 -17.02
CA LEU A 151 -2.54 5.32 -17.26
C LEU A 151 -2.16 3.84 -17.12
N LYS A 152 -0.98 3.43 -17.61
CA LYS A 152 -0.45 2.07 -17.43
C LYS A 152 -0.17 1.80 -15.94
N ALA A 153 0.50 2.72 -15.25
CA ALA A 153 0.82 2.60 -13.83
C ALA A 153 -0.45 2.49 -12.97
N MET A 154 -1.46 3.32 -13.21
CA MET A 154 -2.75 3.19 -12.50
C MET A 154 -3.46 1.87 -12.81
N THR A 155 -3.31 1.34 -14.03
CA THR A 155 -3.84 0.01 -14.37
C THR A 155 -3.08 -1.09 -13.62
N ALA A 156 -1.76 -0.99 -13.49
CA ALA A 156 -0.94 -1.90 -12.68
C ALA A 156 -1.34 -1.86 -11.21
N VAL A 157 -1.62 -0.67 -10.65
CA VAL A 157 -2.13 -0.53 -9.28
C VAL A 157 -3.47 -1.24 -9.11
N ILE A 158 -4.40 -1.07 -10.04
CA ILE A 158 -5.70 -1.76 -10.00
C ILE A 158 -5.53 -3.28 -10.03
N VAL A 159 -4.66 -3.81 -10.90
CA VAL A 159 -4.39 -5.25 -10.99
C VAL A 159 -3.73 -5.77 -9.72
N GLY A 160 -2.74 -5.05 -9.20
CA GLY A 160 -2.05 -5.40 -7.95
C GLY A 160 -3.02 -5.43 -6.77
N ASP A 161 -3.85 -4.40 -6.62
CA ASP A 161 -4.86 -4.32 -5.55
C ASP A 161 -5.86 -5.46 -5.66
N PHE A 162 -6.32 -5.78 -6.87
CA PHE A 162 -7.22 -6.88 -7.13
C PHE A 162 -6.61 -8.22 -6.72
N LEU A 163 -5.40 -8.53 -7.19
CA LEU A 163 -4.73 -9.80 -6.89
C LEU A 163 -4.42 -9.94 -5.39
N MET A 164 -3.93 -8.87 -4.75
CA MET A 164 -3.68 -8.84 -3.31
C MET A 164 -4.96 -9.06 -2.50
N MET A 165 -6.05 -8.37 -2.85
CA MET A 165 -7.35 -8.49 -2.18
C MET A 165 -7.92 -9.92 -2.26
N ILE A 166 -7.76 -10.61 -3.39
CA ILE A 166 -8.25 -11.99 -3.55
C ILE A 166 -7.30 -13.00 -2.91
N LYS A 167 -5.98 -12.81 -3.03
CA LYS A 167 -4.95 -13.62 -2.33
C LYS A 167 -5.25 -13.72 -0.84
N ASN A 168 -5.47 -12.57 -0.21
CA ASN A 168 -5.65 -12.51 1.24
C ASN A 168 -6.98 -13.16 1.72
N GLN A 169 -7.93 -13.40 0.81
CA GLN A 169 -9.16 -14.15 1.07
C GLN A 169 -9.05 -15.66 0.76
N CYS A 170 -7.94 -16.11 0.17
CA CYS A 170 -7.71 -17.51 -0.20
C CYS A 170 -6.61 -18.16 0.63
N GLU A 171 -5.45 -17.52 0.70
CA GLU A 171 -4.24 -18.05 1.33
C GLU A 171 -4.44 -18.50 2.78
N PRO A 172 -5.18 -17.77 3.65
CA PRO A 172 -5.42 -18.24 5.01
C PRO A 172 -6.20 -19.55 5.08
N TYR A 173 -6.97 -19.89 4.04
CA TYR A 173 -7.90 -21.02 4.05
C TYR A 173 -7.41 -22.19 3.19
N GLU A 174 -6.32 -22.06 2.45
CA GLU A 174 -5.89 -23.12 1.52
C GLU A 174 -5.58 -24.43 2.26
N VAL A 175 -6.02 -25.55 1.70
CA VAL A 175 -5.75 -26.88 2.26
C VAL A 175 -4.28 -27.27 2.03
N HIS A 176 -3.77 -26.98 0.83
CA HIS A 176 -2.40 -27.25 0.43
C HIS A 176 -1.61 -25.94 0.34
N SER A 177 -0.58 -25.82 1.18
CA SER A 177 0.25 -24.60 1.23
C SER A 177 0.88 -24.29 -0.13
N GLY A 178 0.72 -23.04 -0.58
CA GLY A 178 1.25 -22.51 -1.83
C GLY A 178 0.32 -22.61 -3.03
N ASP A 179 -0.89 -23.15 -2.91
CA ASP A 179 -1.82 -23.25 -4.04
C ASP A 179 -2.34 -21.87 -4.48
N THR A 180 -2.64 -20.99 -3.52
CA THR A 180 -3.01 -19.59 -3.79
C THR A 180 -1.86 -18.87 -4.50
N GLU A 181 -0.62 -19.11 -4.06
CA GLU A 181 0.57 -18.48 -4.64
C GLU A 181 0.82 -18.95 -6.08
N LYS A 182 0.56 -20.22 -6.41
CA LYS A 182 0.62 -20.70 -7.81
C LYS A 182 -0.36 -19.94 -8.72
N VAL A 183 -1.57 -19.67 -8.24
CA VAL A 183 -2.57 -18.88 -8.99
C VAL A 183 -2.08 -17.44 -9.18
N ILE A 184 -1.52 -16.82 -8.13
CA ILE A 184 -0.90 -15.49 -8.21
C ILE A 184 0.21 -15.47 -9.26
N GLN A 185 1.15 -16.39 -9.21
CA GLN A 185 2.29 -16.46 -10.14
C GLN A 185 1.85 -16.65 -11.59
N LYS A 186 0.84 -17.50 -11.83
CA LYS A 186 0.22 -17.69 -13.16
C LYS A 186 -0.29 -16.36 -13.72
N TRP A 187 -1.08 -15.62 -12.95
CA TRP A 187 -1.66 -14.36 -13.40
C TRP A 187 -0.65 -13.21 -13.46
N GLN A 188 0.31 -13.18 -12.54
CA GLN A 188 1.41 -12.22 -12.58
C GLN A 188 2.23 -12.41 -13.87
N ALA A 189 2.66 -13.63 -14.18
CA ALA A 189 3.38 -13.94 -15.42
C ALA A 189 2.57 -13.60 -16.67
N PHE A 190 1.26 -13.89 -16.65
CA PHE A 190 0.35 -13.51 -17.73
C PHE A 190 0.36 -12.00 -17.96
N PHE A 191 0.15 -11.20 -16.91
CA PHE A 191 0.08 -9.75 -17.03
C PHE A 191 1.43 -9.13 -17.38
N LEU A 192 2.55 -9.61 -16.82
CA LEU A 192 3.89 -9.16 -17.17
C LEU A 192 4.14 -9.31 -18.69
N LYS A 193 3.79 -10.46 -19.27
CA LYS A 193 3.88 -10.70 -20.71
C LYS A 193 2.96 -9.78 -21.52
N LYS A 194 1.77 -9.47 -21.02
CA LYS A 194 0.84 -8.53 -21.68
C LYS A 194 1.35 -7.09 -21.68
N TRP A 195 2.00 -6.66 -20.61
CA TRP A 195 2.69 -5.37 -20.56
C TRP A 195 3.91 -5.34 -21.48
N GLU A 196 4.75 -6.37 -21.45
CA GLU A 196 5.91 -6.51 -22.35
C GLU A 196 5.52 -6.33 -23.82
N THR A 197 4.51 -7.07 -24.27
CA THR A 197 3.99 -7.03 -25.65
C THR A 197 3.20 -5.76 -25.99
N GLY A 198 2.92 -4.89 -25.00
CA GLY A 198 2.08 -3.71 -25.19
C GLY A 198 0.61 -4.01 -25.50
N SER A 199 0.18 -5.26 -25.31
CA SER A 199 -1.18 -5.71 -25.62
C SER A 199 -2.21 -5.34 -24.55
N LEU A 200 -1.76 -4.97 -23.34
CA LEU A 200 -2.61 -4.41 -22.28
C LEU A 200 -2.78 -2.91 -22.47
N THR A 201 -3.68 -2.53 -23.38
CA THR A 201 -3.85 -1.13 -23.82
C THR A 201 -4.93 -0.37 -23.06
N THR A 202 -5.92 -1.07 -22.46
CA THR A 202 -7.08 -0.43 -21.84
C THR A 202 -7.66 -1.22 -20.66
N PHE A 203 -8.34 -0.51 -19.75
CA PHE A 203 -9.11 -1.12 -18.67
C PHE A 203 -10.22 -2.08 -19.17
N GLY A 204 -10.80 -1.84 -20.35
CA GLY A 204 -11.81 -2.72 -20.92
C GLY A 204 -11.25 -4.10 -21.28
N TYR A 205 -9.98 -4.18 -21.68
CA TYR A 205 -9.29 -5.45 -21.88
C TYR A 205 -9.06 -6.16 -20.54
N LEU A 206 -8.61 -5.44 -19.52
CA LEU A 206 -8.41 -5.98 -18.17
C LEU A 206 -9.70 -6.56 -17.59
N LYS A 207 -10.83 -5.87 -17.77
CA LYS A 207 -12.14 -6.26 -17.24
C LYS A 207 -12.56 -7.68 -17.63
N LYS A 208 -12.12 -8.18 -18.78
CA LYS A 208 -12.45 -9.53 -19.28
C LYS A 208 -11.75 -10.65 -18.49
N TYR A 209 -10.65 -10.34 -17.81
CA TYR A 209 -9.86 -11.31 -17.07
C TYR A 209 -10.27 -11.41 -15.60
N PHE A 210 -10.90 -10.38 -15.02
CA PHE A 210 -11.33 -10.44 -13.62
C PHE A 210 -12.21 -11.66 -13.31
N PRO A 211 -13.25 -12.02 -14.09
CA PRO A 211 -14.02 -13.23 -13.82
C PRO A 211 -13.17 -14.50 -13.87
N GLN A 212 -12.29 -14.64 -14.87
CA GLN A 212 -11.41 -15.81 -15.02
C GLN A 212 -10.45 -15.96 -13.84
N ILE A 213 -9.93 -14.84 -13.34
CA ILE A 213 -9.07 -14.84 -12.15
C ILE A 213 -9.87 -15.30 -10.93
N LEU A 214 -11.08 -14.77 -10.74
CA LEU A 214 -11.95 -15.16 -9.62
C LEU A 214 -12.30 -16.66 -9.70
N ASP A 215 -12.56 -17.20 -10.89
CA ASP A 215 -12.83 -18.63 -11.09
C ASP A 215 -11.61 -19.49 -10.70
N ASP A 216 -10.39 -19.10 -11.11
CA ASP A 216 -9.16 -19.80 -10.71
C ASP A 216 -8.94 -19.78 -9.19
N PHE A 217 -9.18 -18.65 -8.52
CA PHE A 217 -9.08 -18.56 -7.04
C PHE A 217 -10.21 -19.29 -6.33
N ALA A 218 -11.41 -19.33 -6.92
CA ALA A 218 -12.54 -20.06 -6.37
C ALA A 218 -12.31 -21.58 -6.43
N ALA A 219 -11.55 -22.05 -7.43
CA ALA A 219 -11.18 -23.45 -7.60
C ALA A 219 -10.08 -23.94 -6.63
N VAL A 220 -9.39 -23.05 -5.90
CA VAL A 220 -8.44 -23.45 -4.85
C VAL A 220 -9.21 -24.14 -3.73
N GLU A 221 -8.76 -25.34 -3.34
CA GLU A 221 -9.35 -26.11 -2.24
C GLU A 221 -9.10 -25.38 -0.92
N LYS A 222 -10.20 -25.02 -0.23
CA LYS A 222 -10.18 -24.21 0.98
C LYS A 222 -10.91 -24.91 2.12
N ARG A 223 -10.42 -24.72 3.34
CA ARG A 223 -11.08 -25.10 4.58
C ARG A 223 -12.32 -24.23 4.78
N GLU A 224 -13.42 -24.84 5.24
CA GLU A 224 -14.67 -24.13 5.55
C GLU A 224 -14.71 -23.53 6.96
N GLU A 225 -13.55 -23.35 7.60
CA GLU A 225 -13.48 -22.78 8.95
C GLU A 225 -13.56 -21.25 8.94
N ARG A 226 -14.11 -20.67 10.01
CA ARG A 226 -14.10 -19.22 10.21
C ARG A 226 -12.78 -18.82 10.84
N ARG A 227 -12.10 -17.83 10.26
CA ARG A 227 -10.90 -17.21 10.84
C ARG A 227 -11.18 -15.76 11.26
N PRO A 228 -10.57 -15.28 12.36
CA PRO A 228 -10.68 -13.89 12.75
C PRO A 228 -10.10 -13.01 11.63
N ARG A 229 -10.86 -12.02 11.20
CA ARG A 229 -10.41 -11.05 10.20
C ARG A 229 -9.62 -9.92 10.88
N VAL A 230 -8.45 -9.61 10.35
CA VAL A 230 -7.56 -8.55 10.86
C VAL A 230 -7.23 -7.56 9.76
N GLY A 231 -7.63 -6.32 9.98
CA GLY A 231 -7.30 -5.20 9.10
C GLY A 231 -5.89 -4.67 9.33
N ILE A 232 -5.15 -4.37 8.26
CA ILE A 232 -3.87 -3.65 8.33
C ILE A 232 -4.04 -2.25 7.75
N VAL A 233 -3.81 -1.24 8.58
CA VAL A 233 -3.86 0.19 8.20
C VAL A 233 -2.63 0.89 8.75
N GLY A 234 -2.31 2.10 8.29
CA GLY A 234 -1.25 2.90 8.90
C GLY A 234 -0.50 3.74 7.88
N GLU A 235 0.79 3.95 8.16
CA GLU A 235 1.67 4.68 7.24
C GLU A 235 1.91 3.84 5.98
N ILE A 236 1.83 4.47 4.81
CA ILE A 236 1.80 3.79 3.50
C ILE A 236 2.93 2.78 3.28
N TYR A 237 4.17 3.11 3.64
CA TYR A 237 5.29 2.22 3.40
C TYR A 237 5.24 1.02 4.34
N VAL A 238 5.07 1.24 5.64
CA VAL A 238 5.01 0.15 6.63
C VAL A 238 3.74 -0.70 6.47
N LYS A 239 2.63 -0.12 6.02
CA LYS A 239 1.38 -0.85 5.78
C LYS A 239 1.59 -2.00 4.80
N TYR A 240 2.37 -1.78 3.74
CA TYR A 240 2.53 -2.73 2.64
C TYR A 240 3.87 -3.46 2.62
N SER A 241 4.96 -2.83 3.06
CA SER A 241 6.31 -3.36 2.90
C SER A 241 6.60 -4.47 3.92
N PRO A 242 6.89 -5.72 3.49
CA PRO A 242 7.19 -6.82 4.42
C PRO A 242 8.40 -6.54 5.31
N ILE A 243 9.47 -5.97 4.74
CA ILE A 243 10.65 -5.53 5.50
C ILE A 243 10.32 -4.38 6.46
N GLY A 244 9.37 -3.50 6.08
CA GLY A 244 8.94 -2.39 6.91
C GLY A 244 8.11 -2.81 8.12
N ASN A 245 7.38 -3.92 8.03
CA ASN A 245 6.45 -4.37 9.08
C ASN A 245 6.77 -5.75 9.66
N ASN A 246 7.97 -6.27 9.42
CA ASN A 246 8.41 -7.58 9.88
C ASN A 246 7.48 -8.72 9.40
N HIS A 247 7.07 -8.67 8.13
CA HIS A 247 6.20 -9.65 7.47
C HIS A 247 4.86 -9.82 8.19
N LEU A 248 4.19 -8.70 8.47
CA LEU A 248 2.95 -8.68 9.26
C LEU A 248 1.83 -9.53 8.64
N GLU A 249 1.68 -9.53 7.31
CA GLU A 249 0.68 -10.36 6.63
C GLU A 249 0.95 -11.85 6.88
N ASP A 250 2.17 -12.32 6.58
CA ASP A 250 2.59 -13.71 6.79
C ASP A 250 2.43 -14.14 8.25
N PHE A 251 2.80 -13.25 9.18
CA PHE A 251 2.65 -13.50 10.62
C PHE A 251 1.18 -13.66 11.01
N LEU A 252 0.28 -12.78 10.56
CA LEU A 252 -1.14 -12.89 10.87
C LEU A 252 -1.76 -14.17 10.28
N VAL A 253 -1.40 -14.53 9.05
CA VAL A 253 -1.81 -15.80 8.42
C VAL A 253 -1.33 -16.99 9.26
N SER A 254 -0.07 -16.96 9.73
CA SER A 254 0.51 -18.02 10.58
C SER A 254 -0.19 -18.15 11.94
N GLU A 255 -0.76 -17.07 12.48
CA GLU A 255 -1.51 -17.08 13.74
C GLU A 255 -3.01 -17.43 13.54
N GLY A 256 -3.40 -17.78 12.31
CA GLY A 256 -4.74 -18.24 11.95
C GLY A 256 -5.72 -17.13 11.61
N ALA A 257 -5.25 -15.95 11.23
CA ALA A 257 -6.10 -14.83 10.85
C ALA A 257 -6.27 -14.71 9.32
N GLU A 258 -7.41 -14.16 8.91
CA GLU A 258 -7.59 -13.67 7.55
C GLU A 258 -7.22 -12.18 7.48
N VAL A 259 -6.29 -11.83 6.61
CA VAL A 259 -5.77 -10.46 6.51
C VAL A 259 -6.64 -9.62 5.57
N VAL A 260 -6.92 -8.37 5.96
CA VAL A 260 -7.64 -7.42 5.11
C VAL A 260 -6.81 -6.14 4.99
N VAL A 261 -6.27 -5.88 3.80
CA VAL A 261 -5.44 -4.69 3.54
C VAL A 261 -6.18 -3.80 2.52
N PRO A 262 -6.59 -2.57 2.89
CA PRO A 262 -7.13 -1.62 1.91
C PRO A 262 -6.10 -1.30 0.83
N GLY A 263 -6.54 -1.17 -0.43
CA GLY A 263 -5.66 -1.11 -1.60
C GLY A 263 -4.90 0.21 -1.79
N LEU A 264 -3.82 0.17 -2.56
CA LEU A 264 -3.00 1.36 -2.88
C LEU A 264 -3.78 2.39 -3.71
N LEU A 265 -4.75 1.95 -4.52
CA LEU A 265 -5.60 2.84 -5.32
C LEU A 265 -6.35 3.85 -4.47
N ASP A 266 -6.75 3.51 -3.24
CA ASP A 266 -7.41 4.44 -2.33
C ASP A 266 -6.48 5.58 -1.93
N PHE A 267 -5.20 5.30 -1.70
CA PHE A 267 -4.20 6.35 -1.47
C PHE A 267 -4.00 7.22 -2.71
N CYS A 268 -3.95 6.62 -3.91
CA CYS A 268 -3.87 7.39 -5.15
C CYS A 268 -5.11 8.30 -5.34
N LEU A 269 -6.30 7.78 -5.09
CA LEU A 269 -7.57 8.50 -5.16
C LEU A 269 -7.63 9.62 -4.12
N TYR A 270 -7.12 9.38 -2.91
CA TYR A 270 -6.96 10.38 -1.87
C TYR A 270 -6.06 11.53 -2.32
N CYS A 271 -4.87 11.24 -2.88
CA CYS A 271 -3.98 12.27 -3.40
C CYS A 271 -4.64 13.10 -4.51
N VAL A 272 -5.38 12.45 -5.41
CA VAL A 272 -6.14 13.12 -6.47
C VAL A 272 -7.26 13.97 -5.88
N TYR A 273 -8.05 13.43 -4.96
CA TYR A 273 -9.20 14.10 -4.36
C TYR A 273 -8.80 15.31 -3.51
N ASN A 274 -7.64 15.27 -2.86
CA ASN A 274 -7.09 16.43 -2.15
C ASN A 274 -6.94 17.66 -3.06
N GLY A 275 -6.68 17.49 -4.37
CA GLY A 275 -6.67 18.59 -5.33
C GLY A 275 -8.03 19.30 -5.48
N VAL A 276 -9.14 18.60 -5.21
CA VAL A 276 -10.50 19.16 -5.19
C VAL A 276 -10.78 19.84 -3.84
N VAL A 277 -10.46 19.16 -2.73
CA VAL A 277 -10.65 19.67 -1.37
C VAL A 277 -9.86 20.97 -1.16
N ASP A 278 -8.65 21.05 -1.70
CA ASP A 278 -7.78 22.21 -1.56
C ASP A 278 -8.35 23.49 -2.17
N GLN A 279 -9.09 23.35 -3.26
CA GLN A 279 -9.77 24.48 -3.85
C GLN A 279 -10.98 24.92 -3.02
N LYS A 280 -11.73 23.96 -2.46
CA LYS A 280 -12.88 24.23 -1.59
C LYS A 280 -12.49 24.88 -0.26
N LEU A 281 -11.44 24.38 0.39
CA LEU A 281 -11.06 24.80 1.75
C LEU A 281 -9.98 25.89 1.79
N TYR A 282 -9.06 25.91 0.81
CA TYR A 282 -7.87 26.78 0.86
C TYR A 282 -7.74 27.72 -0.36
N GLY A 283 -8.75 27.78 -1.24
CA GLY A 283 -8.75 28.71 -2.38
C GLY A 283 -7.74 28.38 -3.49
N GLY A 284 -7.35 27.11 -3.65
CA GLY A 284 -6.44 26.65 -4.71
C GLY A 284 -6.93 26.89 -6.16
N LYS A 285 -6.04 26.69 -7.13
CA LYS A 285 -6.33 26.95 -8.57
C LYS A 285 -7.48 26.08 -9.09
N ALA A 286 -8.54 26.72 -9.63
CA ALA A 286 -9.72 26.04 -10.18
C ALA A 286 -9.41 25.03 -11.30
N VAL A 287 -8.42 25.31 -12.15
CA VAL A 287 -7.98 24.38 -13.22
C VAL A 287 -7.43 23.09 -12.64
N LYS A 288 -6.62 23.16 -11.58
CA LYS A 288 -6.06 21.98 -10.89
C LYS A 288 -7.18 21.15 -10.28
N ALA A 289 -8.15 21.79 -9.64
CA ALA A 289 -9.33 21.12 -9.09
C ALA A 289 -10.17 20.43 -10.19
N LYS A 290 -10.36 21.06 -11.35
CA LYS A 290 -11.07 20.46 -12.49
C LYS A 290 -10.38 19.21 -13.02
N ILE A 291 -9.06 19.26 -13.22
CA ILE A 291 -8.26 18.10 -13.65
C ILE A 291 -8.35 16.97 -12.60
N SER A 292 -8.19 17.32 -11.33
CA SER A 292 -8.30 16.38 -10.21
C SER A 292 -9.67 15.72 -10.16
N LYS A 293 -10.75 16.49 -10.39
CA LYS A 293 -12.12 15.97 -10.48
C LYS A 293 -12.27 15.00 -11.64
N ILE A 294 -11.73 15.29 -12.83
CA ILE A 294 -11.79 14.37 -13.98
C ILE A 294 -11.05 13.06 -13.66
N ALA A 295 -9.83 13.15 -13.13
CA ALA A 295 -9.04 11.98 -12.73
C ALA A 295 -9.75 11.14 -11.65
N TYR A 296 -10.34 11.80 -10.66
CA TYR A 296 -11.15 11.16 -9.61
C TYR A 296 -12.29 10.33 -10.20
N HIS A 297 -13.14 10.90 -11.06
CA HIS A 297 -14.25 10.15 -11.68
C HIS A 297 -13.76 9.02 -12.58
N TYR A 298 -12.65 9.23 -13.29
CA TYR A 298 -12.05 8.20 -14.14
C TYR A 298 -11.58 6.98 -13.35
N LEU A 299 -10.93 7.21 -12.21
CA LEU A 299 -10.39 6.15 -11.35
C LEU A 299 -11.48 5.47 -10.52
N THR A 300 -12.38 6.22 -9.89
CA THR A 300 -13.49 5.64 -9.10
C THR A 300 -14.42 4.80 -9.97
N LYS A 301 -14.69 5.20 -11.22
CA LYS A 301 -15.47 4.37 -12.16
C LYS A 301 -14.82 3.00 -12.40
N ARG A 302 -13.48 2.93 -12.46
CA ARG A 302 -12.74 1.68 -12.66
C ARG A 302 -12.74 0.83 -11.41
N GLN A 303 -12.45 1.44 -10.27
CA GLN A 303 -12.53 0.80 -8.95
C GLN A 303 -13.92 0.17 -8.75
N ASN A 304 -14.98 0.96 -8.90
CA ASN A 304 -16.35 0.47 -8.73
C ASN A 304 -16.72 -0.62 -9.75
N SER A 305 -16.21 -0.53 -10.99
CA SER A 305 -16.43 -1.59 -11.98
C SER A 305 -15.72 -2.90 -11.60
N MET A 306 -14.55 -2.83 -10.97
CA MET A 306 -13.83 -4.01 -10.48
C MET A 306 -14.55 -4.61 -9.27
N TYR A 307 -14.90 -3.79 -8.28
CA TYR A 307 -15.66 -4.23 -7.10
C TYR A 307 -17.03 -4.80 -7.47
N LYS A 308 -17.71 -4.24 -8.47
CA LYS A 308 -18.95 -4.83 -8.98
C LYS A 308 -18.73 -6.24 -9.53
N ILE A 309 -17.67 -6.50 -10.29
CA ILE A 309 -17.38 -7.84 -10.81
C ILE A 309 -17.14 -8.84 -9.68
N VAL A 310 -16.39 -8.42 -8.66
CA VAL A 310 -16.10 -9.25 -7.48
C VAL A 310 -17.42 -9.59 -6.75
N LYS A 311 -18.27 -8.58 -6.51
CA LYS A 311 -19.59 -8.75 -5.88
C LYS A 311 -20.52 -9.64 -6.70
N ASP A 312 -20.56 -9.45 -8.02
CA ASP A 312 -21.40 -10.23 -8.93
C ASP A 312 -20.93 -11.70 -9.05
N HIS A 313 -19.64 -11.98 -8.82
CA HIS A 313 -19.10 -13.36 -8.79
C HIS A 313 -19.57 -14.14 -7.55
N GLY A 314 -19.72 -13.45 -6.41
CA GLY A 314 -20.40 -13.98 -5.22
C GLY A 314 -19.53 -14.79 -4.25
N VAL A 315 -18.32 -15.20 -4.64
CA VAL A 315 -17.40 -15.94 -3.74
C VAL A 315 -16.57 -15.00 -2.87
N PHE A 316 -16.17 -13.85 -3.41
CA PHE A 316 -15.20 -12.95 -2.79
C PHE A 316 -15.87 -11.66 -2.33
N ARG A 317 -15.30 -11.07 -1.28
CA ARG A 317 -15.73 -9.78 -0.74
C ARG A 317 -14.98 -8.66 -1.45
N ALA A 318 -15.70 -7.58 -1.71
CA ALA A 318 -15.12 -6.33 -2.20
C ALA A 318 -15.42 -5.20 -1.22
N PRO A 319 -14.46 -4.29 -1.00
CA PRO A 319 -14.61 -3.18 -0.07
C PRO A 319 -15.62 -2.13 -0.57
N LEU A 320 -15.83 -1.10 0.25
CA LEU A 320 -16.60 0.09 -0.13
C LEU A 320 -15.92 0.84 -1.28
N GLY A 321 -16.71 1.47 -2.15
CA GLY A 321 -16.15 2.37 -3.14
C GLY A 321 -15.57 3.62 -2.47
N PHE A 322 -14.53 4.22 -3.05
CA PHE A 322 -13.88 5.40 -2.44
C PHE A 322 -14.86 6.56 -2.14
N SER A 323 -15.93 6.72 -2.92
CA SER A 323 -16.95 7.73 -2.61
C SER A 323 -17.67 7.45 -1.29
N GLU A 324 -18.05 6.20 -1.04
CA GLU A 324 -18.70 5.78 0.20
C GLU A 324 -17.74 5.93 1.39
N LYS A 325 -16.46 5.58 1.19
CA LYS A 325 -15.37 5.79 2.17
C LYS A 325 -15.28 7.24 2.63
N LYS A 326 -15.32 8.20 1.70
CA LYS A 326 -15.35 9.63 2.06
C LYS A 326 -16.55 9.97 2.94
N ASP A 327 -17.72 9.46 2.58
CA ASP A 327 -18.98 9.87 3.18
C ASP A 327 -19.09 9.33 4.61
N ILE A 328 -18.66 8.07 4.85
CA ILE A 328 -18.56 7.52 6.21
C ILE A 328 -17.52 8.25 7.08
N THR A 329 -16.51 8.88 6.47
CA THR A 329 -15.43 9.57 7.20
C THR A 329 -15.87 10.91 7.78
N GLU A 330 -16.89 11.56 7.22
CA GLU A 330 -17.32 12.91 7.60
C GLU A 330 -17.76 13.02 9.07
N GLN A 331 -18.23 11.92 9.67
CA GLN A 331 -18.61 11.86 11.10
C GLN A 331 -17.42 11.72 12.06
N TYR A 332 -16.23 11.37 11.55
CA TYR A 332 -15.03 11.11 12.35
C TYR A 332 -14.04 12.26 12.27
N ILE A 333 -13.66 12.67 11.06
CA ILE A 333 -12.59 13.64 10.84
C ILE A 333 -12.84 14.48 9.58
N GLY A 334 -12.47 15.76 9.64
CA GLY A 334 -12.61 16.66 8.50
C GLY A 334 -11.58 16.37 7.40
N GLN A 335 -12.01 16.47 6.13
CA GLN A 335 -11.16 16.25 4.94
C GLN A 335 -10.00 17.26 4.80
N GLY A 336 -10.00 18.34 5.59
CA GLY A 336 -8.84 19.24 5.70
C GLY A 336 -7.62 18.61 6.40
N VAL A 337 -7.82 17.51 7.15
CA VAL A 337 -6.73 16.74 7.74
C VAL A 337 -6.11 15.86 6.66
N LYS A 338 -5.15 16.41 5.90
CA LYS A 338 -4.62 15.77 4.68
C LYS A 338 -3.09 15.57 4.66
N MET A 339 -2.44 15.71 5.82
CA MET A 339 -0.99 15.49 5.93
C MET A 339 -0.72 13.99 6.16
N GLY A 340 0.29 13.45 5.47
CA GLY A 340 0.49 11.99 5.42
C GLY A 340 -0.70 11.32 4.74
N GLU A 341 -1.23 10.28 5.37
CA GLU A 341 -2.47 9.60 4.99
C GLU A 341 -3.70 10.40 5.43
N GLY A 342 -3.56 11.27 6.44
CA GLY A 342 -4.62 12.17 6.90
C GLY A 342 -5.96 11.44 7.13
N TRP A 343 -7.05 12.03 6.63
CA TRP A 343 -8.40 11.49 6.78
C TRP A 343 -8.59 10.11 6.15
N LEU A 344 -7.76 9.70 5.18
CA LEU A 344 -7.85 8.36 4.58
C LEU A 344 -7.59 7.27 5.61
N LEU A 345 -6.64 7.46 6.52
CA LEU A 345 -6.33 6.46 7.54
C LEU A 345 -7.53 6.19 8.46
N THR A 346 -8.22 7.26 8.87
CA THR A 346 -9.48 7.14 9.63
C THR A 346 -10.57 6.47 8.80
N SER A 347 -10.64 6.82 7.51
CA SER A 347 -11.59 6.22 6.57
C SER A 347 -11.40 4.72 6.43
N GLU A 348 -10.16 4.25 6.30
CA GLU A 348 -9.82 2.82 6.20
C GLU A 348 -10.21 2.09 7.48
N MET A 349 -9.93 2.67 8.66
CA MET A 349 -10.38 2.07 9.92
C MET A 349 -11.90 2.00 10.03
N ALA A 350 -12.60 3.08 9.67
CA ALA A 350 -14.07 3.16 9.72
C ALA A 350 -14.73 2.18 8.73
N GLU A 351 -14.16 2.03 7.54
CA GLU A 351 -14.60 1.05 6.55
C GLU A 351 -14.48 -0.36 7.11
N LEU A 352 -13.29 -0.74 7.58
CA LEU A 352 -13.01 -2.09 8.06
C LEU A 352 -13.99 -2.50 9.16
N VAL A 353 -14.21 -1.64 10.17
CA VAL A 353 -15.17 -1.96 11.25
C VAL A 353 -16.61 -2.03 10.73
N THR A 354 -16.99 -1.20 9.76
CA THR A 354 -18.32 -1.23 9.14
C THR A 354 -18.55 -2.54 8.35
N GLU A 355 -17.49 -3.10 7.76
CA GLU A 355 -17.52 -4.38 7.03
C GLU A 355 -17.32 -5.62 7.95
N GLY A 356 -17.32 -5.40 9.27
CA GLY A 356 -17.17 -6.44 10.28
C GLY A 356 -15.75 -6.95 10.46
N VAL A 357 -14.73 -6.23 9.96
CA VAL A 357 -13.31 -6.44 10.28
C VAL A 357 -12.99 -5.62 11.53
N LYS A 358 -13.32 -6.22 12.68
CA LYS A 358 -13.30 -5.53 13.98
C LYS A 358 -11.91 -5.38 14.57
N ASN A 359 -10.99 -6.29 14.24
CA ASN A 359 -9.61 -6.28 14.71
C ASN A 359 -8.74 -5.52 13.70
N ILE A 360 -8.05 -4.48 14.16
CA ILE A 360 -7.24 -3.62 13.29
C ILE A 360 -5.85 -3.44 13.90
N VAL A 361 -4.84 -3.86 13.14
CA VAL A 361 -3.44 -3.50 13.39
C VAL A 361 -3.13 -2.21 12.65
N CYS A 362 -2.91 -1.14 13.41
CA CYS A 362 -2.43 0.12 12.88
C CYS A 362 -0.89 0.14 12.91
N THR A 363 -0.24 0.05 11.76
CA THR A 363 1.21 0.05 11.62
C THR A 363 1.78 1.46 11.72
N GLN A 364 2.56 1.72 12.77
CA GLN A 364 3.04 3.06 13.11
C GLN A 364 4.57 3.14 13.11
N PRO A 365 5.19 3.68 12.07
CA PRO A 365 6.61 3.92 12.11
C PRO A 365 6.96 5.05 13.07
N PHE A 366 8.08 4.89 13.78
CA PHE A 366 8.69 5.97 14.54
C PHE A 366 8.89 7.21 13.66
N GLY A 367 8.62 8.39 14.22
CA GLY A 367 8.74 9.67 13.53
C GLY A 367 7.61 10.00 12.55
N CYS A 368 6.58 9.15 12.42
CA CYS A 368 5.39 9.46 11.61
C CYS A 368 4.31 10.18 12.43
N LEU A 369 4.49 11.49 12.59
CA LEU A 369 3.54 12.37 13.29
C LEU A 369 2.10 12.25 12.75
N PRO A 370 1.83 12.27 11.43
CA PRO A 370 0.46 12.17 10.94
C PRO A 370 -0.26 10.90 11.39
N ASN A 371 0.42 9.77 11.34
CA ASN A 371 -0.14 8.50 11.79
C ASN A 371 -0.36 8.48 13.31
N HIS A 372 0.60 8.98 14.10
CA HIS A 372 0.41 9.08 15.56
C HIS A 372 -0.75 10.01 15.95
N ILE A 373 -0.97 11.11 15.23
CA ILE A 373 -2.06 12.05 15.51
C ILE A 373 -3.39 11.47 15.06
N VAL A 374 -3.48 11.03 13.79
CA VAL A 374 -4.76 10.62 13.22
C VAL A 374 -5.17 9.24 13.72
N ALA A 375 -4.28 8.25 13.66
CA ALA A 375 -4.67 6.90 14.01
C ALA A 375 -4.97 6.79 15.51
N LYS A 376 -4.05 7.20 16.40
CA LYS A 376 -4.30 7.16 17.85
C LYS A 376 -5.42 8.12 18.25
N GLY A 377 -5.45 9.33 17.68
CA GLY A 377 -6.44 10.35 18.01
C GLY A 377 -7.87 9.93 17.66
N MET A 378 -8.07 9.19 16.57
CA MET A 378 -9.40 8.78 16.13
C MET A 378 -9.89 7.46 16.72
N GLN A 379 -9.04 6.66 17.39
CA GLN A 379 -9.45 5.37 17.97
C GLN A 379 -10.66 5.51 18.90
N ASN A 380 -10.63 6.50 19.81
CA ASN A 380 -11.72 6.71 20.76
C ASN A 380 -13.03 7.10 20.07
N LYS A 381 -12.95 7.94 19.02
CA LYS A 381 -14.12 8.34 18.25
C LYS A 381 -14.70 7.18 17.45
N ILE A 382 -13.84 6.33 16.86
CA ILE A 382 -14.26 5.10 16.19
C ILE A 382 -14.92 4.14 17.18
N LYS A 383 -14.29 3.88 18.33
CA LYS A 383 -14.84 3.01 19.38
C LYS A 383 -16.16 3.52 19.98
N ALA A 384 -16.38 4.82 20.01
CA ALA A 384 -17.66 5.38 20.45
C ALA A 384 -18.83 5.06 19.50
N ILE A 385 -18.55 4.85 18.21
CA ILE A 385 -19.55 4.50 17.18
C ILE A 385 -19.59 2.98 16.96
N HIS A 386 -18.43 2.32 17.06
CA HIS A 386 -18.24 0.87 16.94
C HIS A 386 -17.58 0.33 18.21
N PRO A 387 -18.35 0.07 19.29
CA PRO A 387 -17.80 -0.40 20.57
C PRO A 387 -17.05 -1.72 20.49
N ASP A 388 -17.34 -2.51 19.46
CA ASP A 388 -16.72 -3.79 19.14
C ASP A 388 -15.42 -3.65 18.33
N ALA A 389 -14.98 -2.43 18.00
CA ALA A 389 -13.71 -2.19 17.32
C ALA A 389 -12.51 -2.42 18.24
N ASN A 390 -11.67 -3.38 17.89
CA ASN A 390 -10.42 -3.71 18.56
C ASN A 390 -9.22 -3.20 17.74
N ILE A 391 -8.83 -1.95 18.00
CA ILE A 391 -7.73 -1.29 17.27
C ILE A 391 -6.47 -1.29 18.15
N VAL A 392 -5.39 -1.91 17.64
CA VAL A 392 -4.06 -1.88 18.26
C VAL A 392 -3.08 -1.12 17.38
N ALA A 393 -2.43 -0.11 17.95
CA ALA A 393 -1.30 0.54 17.31
C ALA A 393 -0.04 -0.30 17.51
N VAL A 394 0.75 -0.56 16.48
CA VAL A 394 2.02 -1.28 16.60
C VAL A 394 3.14 -0.38 16.10
N ASP A 395 4.06 -0.04 17.00
CA ASP A 395 5.17 0.86 16.71
C ASP A 395 6.33 0.09 16.05
N TYR A 396 6.76 0.55 14.87
CA TYR A 396 7.88 0.00 14.09
C TYR A 396 9.05 0.99 14.10
N ASP A 397 10.21 0.53 14.51
CA ASP A 397 11.41 1.34 14.72
C ASP A 397 12.66 0.43 14.63
N PRO A 398 13.84 0.93 14.23
CA PRO A 398 15.06 0.13 14.17
C PRO A 398 15.45 -0.47 15.52
N GLY A 399 15.11 0.17 16.64
CA GLY A 399 15.43 -0.28 17.99
C GLY A 399 14.31 -1.07 18.66
N ALA A 400 13.12 -1.18 18.06
CA ALA A 400 12.01 -1.90 18.66
C ALA A 400 12.16 -3.42 18.45
N SER A 401 12.04 -4.18 19.53
CA SER A 401 12.05 -5.65 19.46
C SER A 401 10.83 -6.17 18.69
N GLN A 402 11.07 -6.99 17.68
CA GLN A 402 10.03 -7.70 16.93
C GLN A 402 9.11 -8.51 17.85
N VAL A 403 9.65 -9.09 18.92
CA VAL A 403 8.87 -9.86 19.91
C VAL A 403 7.83 -8.99 20.60
N ASN A 404 8.15 -7.72 20.90
CA ASN A 404 7.19 -6.81 21.52
C ASN A 404 6.01 -6.48 20.59
N GLN A 405 6.29 -6.30 19.29
CA GLN A 405 5.27 -6.07 18.26
C GLN A 405 4.36 -7.29 18.13
N GLN A 406 4.96 -8.48 18.00
CA GLN A 406 4.23 -9.75 17.88
C GLN A 406 3.37 -10.04 19.11
N ASN A 407 3.89 -9.83 20.33
CA ASN A 407 3.12 -10.06 21.55
C ASN A 407 1.86 -9.19 21.62
N ARG A 408 1.95 -7.92 21.20
CA ARG A 408 0.79 -7.02 21.16
C ARG A 408 -0.27 -7.51 20.17
N ILE A 409 0.15 -8.03 19.03
CA ILE A 409 -0.76 -8.60 18.02
C ILE A 409 -1.35 -9.93 18.51
N LYS A 410 -0.56 -10.80 19.14
CA LYS A 410 -1.05 -12.07 19.72
C LYS A 410 -2.10 -11.84 20.79
N LEU A 411 -1.92 -10.84 21.65
CA LEU A 411 -2.93 -10.45 22.64
C LEU A 411 -4.24 -9.99 21.98
N MET A 412 -4.16 -9.20 20.91
CA MET A 412 -5.34 -8.82 20.11
C MET A 412 -6.04 -10.04 19.52
N LEU A 413 -5.28 -10.98 18.94
CA LEU A 413 -5.81 -12.21 18.34
C LEU A 413 -6.43 -13.16 19.36
N ALA A 414 -5.87 -13.25 20.56
CA ALA A 414 -6.43 -14.06 21.65
C ALA A 414 -7.84 -13.57 22.02
N ASN A 415 -8.02 -12.25 22.17
CA ASN A 415 -9.34 -11.66 22.42
C ASN A 415 -10.30 -11.91 21.24
N ALA A 416 -9.81 -11.75 20.00
CA ALA A 416 -10.63 -11.99 18.81
C ALA A 416 -11.16 -13.42 18.72
N LYS A 417 -10.34 -14.42 19.09
CA LYS A 417 -10.74 -15.83 19.11
C LYS A 417 -11.79 -16.11 20.18
N MET A 418 -11.71 -15.45 21.34
CA MET A 418 -12.73 -15.57 22.39
C MET A 418 -14.08 -15.00 21.93
N ASP A 419 -14.08 -13.82 21.32
CA ASP A 419 -15.31 -13.19 20.80
C ASP A 419 -15.98 -14.03 19.69
N ASP A 420 -15.19 -14.69 18.83
CA ASP A 420 -15.71 -15.57 17.78
C ASP A 420 -16.32 -16.86 18.36
N VAL A 421 -15.75 -17.41 19.44
CA VAL A 421 -16.28 -18.59 20.15
C VAL A 421 -17.62 -18.25 20.81
N GLU A 422 -17.68 -17.16 21.56
CA GLU A 422 -18.92 -16.71 22.23
C GLU A 422 -20.06 -16.46 21.23
N GLN A 423 -19.76 -15.83 20.08
CA GLN A 423 -20.76 -15.62 19.01
C GLN A 423 -21.22 -16.92 18.34
N THR A 424 -20.37 -17.94 18.28
CA THR A 424 -20.72 -19.25 17.70
C THR A 424 -21.61 -20.02 18.67
N GLU A 425 -21.28 -20.02 19.96
CA GLU A 425 -22.11 -20.62 21.02
C GLU A 425 -23.48 -19.94 21.14
N GLU A 426 -23.56 -18.60 21.11
CA GLU A 426 -24.85 -17.88 21.12
C GLU A 426 -25.74 -18.20 19.90
N LYS A 427 -25.15 -18.44 18.73
CA LYS A 427 -25.89 -18.84 17.52
C LYS A 427 -26.37 -20.29 17.57
N GLU A 428 -25.61 -21.19 18.16
CA GLU A 428 -26.05 -22.59 18.37
C GLU A 428 -27.17 -22.68 19.42
N ILE A 429 -27.15 -21.84 20.44
CA ILE A 429 -28.20 -21.79 21.48
C ILE A 429 -29.51 -21.17 20.95
N THR A 430 -29.46 -20.35 19.90
CA THR A 430 -30.63 -19.64 19.34
C THR A 430 -31.32 -20.33 18.16
N VAL A 431 -30.93 -21.55 17.79
CA VAL A 431 -31.68 -22.36 16.80
C VAL A 431 -33.02 -22.81 17.41
N PRO A 432 -34.20 -22.50 16.82
CA PRO A 432 -35.47 -22.87 17.42
C PRO A 432 -35.69 -24.39 17.38
N ALA A 433 -35.94 -24.99 18.53
CA ALA A 433 -36.58 -26.29 18.61
C ALA A 433 -38.04 -26.16 18.14
N THR A 434 -38.29 -26.26 16.83
CA THR A 434 -39.66 -26.42 16.30
C THR A 434 -39.74 -27.60 15.33
N GLY A 435 -39.57 -28.80 15.88
CA GLY A 435 -40.19 -30.02 15.37
C GLY A 435 -41.47 -30.28 16.16
N GLY A 436 -42.50 -29.47 15.94
CA GLY A 436 -43.83 -29.68 16.50
C GLY A 436 -44.48 -30.89 15.82
N ILE A 437 -44.66 -31.95 16.60
CA ILE A 437 -45.32 -33.20 16.23
C ILE A 437 -46.75 -32.89 15.77
N SER A 438 -47.11 -33.38 14.58
CA SER A 438 -48.48 -33.50 14.12
C SER A 438 -49.27 -34.41 15.06
N ALA A 439 -50.35 -33.91 15.65
CA ALA A 439 -51.39 -34.74 16.24
C ALA A 439 -52.70 -34.43 15.52
N GLU A 440 -53.14 -35.39 14.72
CA GLU A 440 -54.52 -35.51 14.27
C GLU A 440 -55.44 -35.67 15.50
N MET A 441 -56.46 -34.83 15.60
CA MET A 441 -57.85 -35.18 15.96
C MET A 441 -58.75 -33.96 15.80
#